data_AF-A0A3S5J5K9-F1
#
_entry.id   AF-A0A3S5J5K9-F1
#
_cell.length_a   1.000
_cell.length_b   1.000
_cell.length_c   1.000
_cell.angle_alpha   90.00
_cell.angle_beta   90.00
_cell.angle_gamma   90.00
#
_symmetry.space_group_name_H-M   'P 1'
#
loop_
_entity.id
_entity.type
_entity.pdbx_description
1 polymer ?
#
loop_
_entity_poly.entity_id
_entity_poly.type
_entity_poly.pdbx_seq_one_letter_code
_entity_poly.pdbx_strand_id
1 'polypeptide(L)'
;MGVSEVPLGRAGAAVVSADLPEEASRVPRPSAPVVETDDAPTSAPCGRGEPAIPSATLEGDSQAERLEALSVRHADACVHCVASTTHRNIVFGEGSPEASLMFIGEAPGEHEDRSGRPFVGPAGEKLDQMIKAMGFTREDVYIANVLKTRPPENRTPRPDEAKACGRWLASQIAVIRPKVLVALGGPAAQLLLETETGITRLRGAWGRYEVEDLSIPVMPTFHPAYVLRRYTPDVRAAVWNDLQLARDMAHAGD
;
A
#
# COMPACT_ATOMS: atom_id res chain seq x y z
N MET A 1 -68.87 -19.80 23.94
CA MET A 1 -70.15 -19.12 24.23
C MET A 1 -69.88 -18.09 25.32
N GLY A 2 -70.36 -16.86 25.15
CA GLY A 2 -70.54 -15.93 26.27
C GLY A 2 -69.50 -14.83 26.39
N VAL A 3 -69.69 -13.80 25.55
CA VAL A 3 -69.23 -12.43 25.71
C VAL A 3 -69.51 -11.85 27.12
N SER A 4 -68.67 -10.94 27.57
CA SER A 4 -69.08 -9.87 28.50
C SER A 4 -68.24 -8.63 28.23
N GLU A 5 -68.78 -7.76 27.39
CA GLU A 5 -68.37 -6.36 27.22
C GLU A 5 -69.01 -5.47 28.31
N VAL A 6 -68.70 -4.16 28.24
CA VAL A 6 -69.46 -2.96 28.68
C VAL A 6 -68.87 -2.23 29.92
N PRO A 7 -68.77 -0.88 29.99
CA PRO A 7 -68.41 0.12 28.96
C PRO A 7 -67.64 1.39 29.46
N LEU A 8 -67.15 2.17 28.48
CA LEU A 8 -67.11 3.65 28.28
C LEU A 8 -66.99 4.66 29.46
N GLY A 9 -65.99 5.56 29.32
CA GLY A 9 -66.03 6.95 29.78
C GLY A 9 -65.29 7.88 28.79
N ARG A 10 -66.00 8.87 28.23
CA ARG A 10 -65.54 9.85 27.20
C ARG A 10 -65.03 11.15 27.83
N ALA A 11 -64.10 11.82 27.13
CA ALA A 11 -63.94 13.29 26.91
C ALA A 11 -62.44 13.61 26.81
N GLY A 12 -61.90 14.43 25.91
CA GLY A 12 -62.48 15.32 24.90
C GLY A 12 -61.37 15.78 23.94
N ALA A 13 -61.79 16.31 22.80
CA ALA A 13 -60.93 16.81 21.73
C ALA A 13 -60.30 18.17 22.03
N ALA A 14 -59.07 18.38 21.57
CA ALA A 14 -58.58 19.66 21.11
C ALA A 14 -57.39 19.45 20.15
N VAL A 15 -57.66 19.60 18.87
CA VAL A 15 -56.69 19.80 17.79
C VAL A 15 -56.24 21.26 17.83
N VAL A 16 -54.93 21.50 17.84
CA VAL A 16 -54.34 22.81 17.50
C VAL A 16 -53.13 22.55 16.62
N SER A 17 -53.28 22.89 15.33
CA SER A 17 -52.16 23.10 14.40
C SER A 17 -51.36 24.31 14.86
N ALA A 18 -50.04 24.25 14.72
CA ALA A 18 -49.23 25.44 14.52
C ALA A 18 -47.99 25.09 13.71
N ASP A 19 -47.82 25.85 12.64
CA ASP A 19 -46.79 25.84 11.62
C ASP A 19 -45.35 25.91 12.12
N LEU A 20 -44.45 25.45 11.25
CA LEU A 20 -43.00 25.67 11.28
C LEU A 20 -42.66 27.17 11.31
N PRO A 21 -41.47 27.51 11.83
CA PRO A 21 -40.51 28.14 10.94
C PRO A 21 -39.12 27.49 10.96
N GLU A 22 -38.63 27.34 9.74
CA GLU A 22 -37.24 27.10 9.34
C GLU A 22 -36.44 28.39 9.52
N GLU A 23 -35.42 28.41 10.39
CA GLU A 23 -34.35 29.39 10.24
C GLU A 23 -33.01 28.90 10.81
N ALA A 24 -31.97 29.22 10.04
CA ALA A 24 -30.61 28.75 10.12
C ALA A 24 -29.90 29.13 11.43
N SER A 25 -29.22 28.15 12.05
CA SER A 25 -28.16 28.42 13.02
C SER A 25 -26.86 27.78 12.55
N ARG A 26 -26.04 28.60 11.90
CA ARG A 26 -24.65 28.30 11.55
C ARG A 26 -23.84 28.25 12.85
N VAL A 27 -23.46 27.05 13.27
CA VAL A 27 -22.47 26.86 14.33
C VAL A 27 -21.10 27.31 13.80
N PRO A 28 -20.40 28.26 14.45
CA PRO A 28 -19.06 28.65 14.04
C PRO A 28 -18.07 27.52 14.37
N ARG A 29 -17.28 27.10 13.38
CA ARG A 29 -16.15 26.18 13.62
C ARG A 29 -15.08 26.90 14.43
N PRO A 30 -14.52 26.30 15.49
CA PRO A 30 -13.33 26.85 16.13
C PRO A 30 -12.15 26.75 15.15
N SER A 31 -11.63 27.90 14.74
CA SER A 31 -10.39 28.04 13.99
C SER A 31 -9.22 27.64 14.90
N ALA A 32 -8.56 26.53 14.58
CA ALA A 32 -7.31 26.14 15.22
C ALA A 32 -6.23 27.21 14.94
N PRO A 33 -5.35 27.51 15.91
CA PRO A 33 -4.28 28.48 15.69
C PRO A 33 -3.29 27.92 14.68
N VAL A 34 -3.04 28.68 13.62
CA VAL A 34 -1.95 28.43 12.68
C VAL A 34 -0.67 28.81 13.43
N VAL A 35 0.05 27.81 13.93
CA VAL A 35 1.38 28.02 14.49
C VAL A 35 2.35 27.97 13.30
N GLU A 36 2.80 29.15 12.87
CA GLU A 36 3.98 29.29 12.04
C GLU A 36 5.18 28.80 12.84
N THR A 37 5.87 27.78 12.35
CA THR A 37 7.17 27.37 12.90
C THR A 37 8.22 27.39 11.80
N ASP A 38 9.28 28.10 12.12
CA ASP A 38 10.50 28.42 11.39
C ASP A 38 11.09 27.34 10.48
N ASP A 39 11.71 27.84 9.41
CA ASP A 39 12.62 27.17 8.47
C ASP A 39 13.62 26.24 9.18
N ALA A 40 13.28 24.96 9.22
CA ALA A 40 14.26 23.88 9.28
C ALA A 40 14.69 23.54 7.85
N PRO A 41 15.98 23.25 7.59
CA PRO A 41 16.44 22.93 6.24
C PRO A 41 15.66 21.72 5.72
N THR A 42 14.88 21.94 4.68
CA THR A 42 14.11 20.91 3.98
C THR A 42 15.09 19.88 3.44
N SER A 43 15.23 18.75 4.13
CA SER A 43 15.74 17.54 3.51
C SER A 43 14.76 17.21 2.39
N ALA A 44 15.26 17.20 1.15
CA ALA A 44 14.46 16.81 0.00
C ALA A 44 13.69 15.51 0.33
N PRO A 45 12.42 15.39 -0.11
CA PRO A 45 11.66 14.16 0.11
C PRO A 45 12.51 12.97 -0.36
N CYS A 46 12.33 11.82 0.30
CA CYS A 46 12.93 10.54 -0.09
C CYS A 46 12.40 10.14 -1.48
N GLY A 47 12.83 10.86 -2.51
CA GLY A 47 12.38 10.69 -3.87
C GLY A 47 12.94 9.38 -4.38
N ARG A 48 12.03 8.46 -4.69
CA ARG A 48 12.25 7.23 -5.47
C ARG A 48 13.12 7.43 -6.71
N GLY A 49 13.20 8.67 -7.22
CA GLY A 49 13.95 9.03 -8.41
C GLY A 49 13.20 8.66 -9.69
N GLU A 50 13.75 9.08 -10.82
CA GLU A 50 13.29 8.63 -12.13
C GLU A 50 13.56 7.12 -12.30
N PRO A 51 12.74 6.41 -13.12
CA PRO A 51 12.98 5.00 -13.43
C PRO A 51 14.42 4.76 -13.87
N ALA A 52 14.99 3.65 -13.40
CA ALA A 52 16.39 3.34 -13.68
C ALA A 52 16.66 3.18 -15.17
N ILE A 53 15.68 2.60 -15.85
CA ILE A 53 15.60 2.39 -17.28
C ILE A 53 14.15 2.75 -17.67
N PRO A 54 13.96 3.66 -18.64
CA PRO A 54 12.63 3.94 -19.18
C PRO A 54 12.03 2.69 -19.80
N SER A 55 10.75 2.41 -19.54
CA SER A 55 10.07 1.20 -20.02
C SER A 55 10.14 1.07 -21.55
N ALA A 56 10.12 2.18 -22.29
CA ALA A 56 10.26 2.23 -23.74
C ALA A 56 11.62 1.75 -24.28
N THR A 57 12.64 1.64 -23.44
CA THR A 57 14.01 1.22 -23.82
C THR A 57 14.33 -0.23 -23.42
N LEU A 58 13.37 -0.94 -22.82
CA LEU A 58 13.51 -2.35 -22.49
C LEU A 58 13.13 -3.19 -23.71
N GLU A 59 14.08 -4.01 -24.15
CA GLU A 59 13.89 -4.98 -25.22
C GLU A 59 12.95 -6.10 -24.76
N GLY A 60 12.12 -6.62 -25.67
CA GLY A 60 11.13 -7.65 -25.39
C GLY A 60 9.74 -7.31 -25.93
N ASP A 61 9.08 -8.30 -26.50
CA ASP A 61 7.76 -8.17 -27.11
C ASP A 61 6.64 -8.27 -26.05
N SER A 62 6.91 -8.99 -24.95
CA SER A 62 6.01 -9.16 -23.81
C SER A 62 6.48 -8.46 -22.53
N GLN A 63 5.57 -8.21 -21.57
CA GLN A 63 5.92 -7.69 -20.24
C GLN A 63 6.89 -8.64 -19.51
N ALA A 64 6.74 -9.96 -19.71
CA ALA A 64 7.60 -10.98 -19.12
C ALA A 64 9.06 -10.84 -19.57
N GLU A 65 9.29 -10.74 -20.88
CA GLU A 65 10.64 -10.57 -21.45
C GLU A 65 11.29 -9.27 -21.00
N ARG A 66 10.51 -8.17 -20.94
CA ARG A 66 11.00 -6.88 -20.44
C ARG A 66 11.39 -6.93 -18.97
N LEU A 67 10.63 -7.64 -18.13
CA LEU A 67 10.98 -7.84 -16.73
C LEU A 67 12.26 -8.69 -16.57
N GLU A 68 12.43 -9.72 -17.39
CA GLU A 68 13.64 -10.53 -17.38
C GLU A 68 14.87 -9.70 -17.81
N ALA A 69 14.76 -8.96 -18.91
CA ALA A 69 15.81 -8.04 -19.36
C ALA A 69 16.15 -6.99 -18.29
N LEU A 70 15.14 -6.47 -17.57
CA LEU A 70 15.33 -5.54 -16.47
C LEU A 70 16.04 -6.20 -15.28
N SER A 71 15.72 -7.46 -14.96
CA SER A 71 16.35 -8.23 -13.89
C SER A 71 17.84 -8.43 -14.14
N VAL A 72 18.22 -8.82 -15.37
CA VAL A 72 19.62 -8.97 -15.78
C VAL A 72 20.37 -7.65 -15.64
N ARG A 73 19.83 -6.55 -16.19
CA ARG A 73 20.46 -5.22 -16.08
C ARG A 73 20.55 -4.74 -14.63
N HIS A 74 19.56 -5.06 -13.79
CA HIS A 74 19.57 -4.71 -12.38
C HIS A 74 20.72 -5.38 -11.62
N ALA A 75 20.94 -6.67 -11.88
CA ALA A 75 22.02 -7.43 -11.23
C ALA A 75 23.40 -6.83 -11.50
N ASP A 76 23.61 -6.28 -12.71
CA ASP A 76 24.89 -5.70 -13.11
C ASP A 76 25.07 -4.22 -12.73
N ALA A 77 23.99 -3.44 -12.72
CA ALA A 77 24.07 -1.97 -12.66
C ALA A 77 23.52 -1.35 -11.37
N CYS A 78 22.84 -2.11 -10.51
CA CYS A 78 22.32 -1.56 -9.26
C CYS A 78 23.44 -1.31 -8.25
N VAL A 79 23.86 -0.05 -8.09
CA VAL A 79 24.94 0.36 -7.17
C VAL A 79 24.73 -0.17 -5.74
N HIS A 80 23.49 -0.12 -5.24
CA HIS A 80 23.17 -0.65 -3.91
C HIS A 80 23.47 -2.16 -3.81
N CYS A 81 22.98 -2.93 -4.78
CA CYS A 81 23.11 -4.38 -4.74
C CYS A 81 24.55 -4.82 -5.00
N VAL A 82 25.26 -4.15 -5.91
CA VAL A 82 26.63 -4.49 -6.28
C VAL A 82 27.65 -4.09 -5.20
N ALA A 83 27.49 -2.92 -4.58
CA ALA A 83 28.57 -2.31 -3.80
C ALA A 83 28.26 -2.07 -2.32
N SER A 84 26.98 -2.05 -1.90
CA SER A 84 26.61 -1.54 -0.57
C SER A 84 26.32 -2.62 0.48
N THR A 85 26.03 -3.86 0.09
CA THR A 85 25.60 -4.91 1.03
C THR A 85 26.17 -6.28 0.66
N THR A 86 26.74 -6.99 1.63
CA THR A 86 26.97 -8.44 1.51
C THR A 86 25.62 -9.14 1.57
N HIS A 87 25.30 -9.89 0.51
CA HIS A 87 24.05 -10.65 0.37
C HIS A 87 24.35 -11.95 -0.37
N ARG A 88 23.46 -12.94 -0.25
CA ARG A 88 23.62 -14.22 -0.95
C ARG A 88 22.90 -14.23 -2.29
N ASN A 89 21.69 -13.68 -2.36
CA ASN A 89 20.93 -13.59 -3.60
C ASN A 89 20.24 -12.23 -3.72
N ILE A 90 20.12 -11.76 -4.96
CA ILE A 90 19.23 -10.65 -5.28
C ILE A 90 17.80 -11.20 -5.34
N VAL A 91 16.88 -10.49 -4.71
CA VAL A 91 15.46 -10.79 -4.63
C VAL A 91 14.71 -9.72 -5.41
N PHE A 92 14.66 -9.90 -6.74
CA PHE A 92 14.16 -8.89 -7.67
C PHE A 92 12.63 -8.66 -7.54
N GLY A 93 11.89 -9.75 -7.48
CA GLY A 93 10.42 -9.81 -7.43
C GLY A 93 9.94 -11.10 -8.07
N GLU A 94 8.70 -11.49 -7.79
CA GLU A 94 8.07 -12.65 -8.44
C GLU A 94 6.57 -12.47 -8.59
N GLY A 95 5.96 -13.17 -9.55
CA GLY A 95 4.52 -13.13 -9.82
C GLY A 95 4.19 -12.85 -11.28
N SER A 96 2.93 -12.49 -11.57
CA SER A 96 2.49 -12.20 -12.94
C SER A 96 3.10 -10.91 -13.49
N PRO A 97 3.73 -10.93 -14.69
CA PRO A 97 4.16 -9.73 -15.40
C PRO A 97 3.01 -8.78 -15.80
N GLU A 98 1.78 -9.30 -15.83
CA GLU A 98 0.56 -8.58 -16.22
C GLU A 98 -0.35 -8.34 -15.00
N ALA A 99 0.21 -8.38 -13.79
CA ALA A 99 -0.56 -8.33 -12.54
C ALA A 99 -1.35 -7.02 -12.39
N SER A 100 -2.66 -7.13 -12.16
CA SER A 100 -3.52 -5.99 -11.76
C SER A 100 -3.17 -5.45 -10.37
N LEU A 101 -2.63 -6.29 -9.49
CA LEU A 101 -2.21 -5.95 -8.13
C LEU A 101 -0.72 -6.20 -7.94
N MET A 102 -0.03 -5.20 -7.40
CA MET A 102 1.39 -5.32 -7.05
C MET A 102 1.62 -4.96 -5.57
N PHE A 103 2.20 -5.90 -4.82
CA PHE A 103 2.54 -5.75 -3.40
C PHE A 103 4.00 -5.34 -3.24
N ILE A 104 4.24 -4.24 -2.53
CA ILE A 104 5.58 -3.69 -2.30
C ILE A 104 5.91 -3.72 -0.81
N GLY A 105 6.91 -4.51 -0.43
CA GLY A 105 7.49 -4.54 0.91
C GLY A 105 8.76 -3.69 1.05
N GLU A 106 9.42 -3.83 2.20
CA GLU A 106 10.58 -3.04 2.60
C GLU A 106 11.89 -3.59 1.99
N ALA A 107 12.29 -4.79 2.39
CA ALA A 107 13.52 -5.43 1.97
C ALA A 107 13.45 -6.96 2.20
N PRO A 108 14.32 -7.75 1.54
CA PRO A 108 14.48 -9.18 1.84
C PRO A 108 14.93 -9.42 3.28
N GLY A 109 14.38 -10.46 3.90
CA GLY A 109 14.90 -11.04 5.14
C GLY A 109 15.89 -12.18 4.87
N GLU A 110 16.23 -12.92 5.91
CA GLU A 110 17.17 -14.04 5.82
C GLU A 110 16.68 -15.19 4.93
N HIS A 111 15.37 -15.49 4.98
CA HIS A 111 14.81 -16.58 4.19
C HIS A 111 14.80 -16.22 2.70
N GLU A 112 14.46 -14.99 2.40
CA GLU A 112 14.44 -14.41 1.05
C GLU A 112 15.85 -14.32 0.47
N ASP A 113 16.82 -13.82 1.24
CA ASP A 113 18.23 -13.76 0.82
C ASP A 113 18.78 -15.15 0.51
N ARG A 114 18.36 -16.18 1.25
CA ARG A 114 18.77 -17.56 0.99
C ARG A 114 18.13 -18.17 -0.26
N SER A 115 16.87 -17.84 -0.53
CA SER A 115 16.09 -18.45 -1.62
C SER A 115 16.13 -17.68 -2.93
N GLY A 116 16.45 -16.38 -2.91
CA GLY A 116 16.31 -15.47 -4.04
C GLY A 116 14.86 -15.03 -4.30
N ARG A 117 13.90 -15.42 -3.44
CA ARG A 117 12.46 -15.20 -3.64
C ARG A 117 11.88 -14.26 -2.58
N PRO A 118 11.01 -13.30 -2.94
CA PRO A 118 10.46 -12.35 -1.99
C PRO A 118 9.46 -13.03 -1.06
N PHE A 119 9.31 -12.57 0.18
CA PHE A 119 8.24 -13.01 1.09
C PHE A 119 8.07 -14.54 1.15
N VAL A 120 9.12 -15.27 1.54
CA VAL A 120 9.08 -16.74 1.74
C VAL A 120 9.27 -17.16 3.20
N GLY A 121 9.60 -16.23 4.10
CA GLY A 121 9.61 -16.47 5.54
C GLY A 121 8.21 -16.36 6.18
N PRO A 122 8.12 -16.28 7.52
CA PRO A 122 6.83 -16.22 8.23
C PRO A 122 5.95 -15.03 7.84
N ALA A 123 6.56 -13.87 7.58
CA ALA A 123 5.83 -12.70 7.06
C ALA A 123 5.28 -12.94 5.65
N GLY A 124 5.97 -13.75 4.85
CA GLY A 124 5.55 -14.17 3.53
C GLY A 124 4.36 -15.12 3.57
N GLU A 125 4.41 -16.14 4.42
CA GLU A 125 3.25 -17.02 4.64
C GLU A 125 2.00 -16.23 5.06
N LYS A 126 2.20 -15.17 5.87
CA LYS A 126 1.10 -14.29 6.25
C LYS A 126 0.57 -13.46 5.08
N LEU A 127 1.46 -12.99 4.20
CA LEU A 127 1.07 -12.32 2.96
C LEU A 127 0.29 -13.26 2.04
N ASP A 128 0.73 -14.51 1.89
CA ASP A 128 0.02 -15.51 1.07
C ASP A 128 -1.39 -15.76 1.57
N GLN A 129 -1.59 -15.83 2.90
CA GLN A 129 -2.93 -15.92 3.49
C GLN A 129 -3.79 -14.70 3.18
N MET A 130 -3.21 -13.51 3.18
CA MET A 130 -3.90 -12.26 2.85
C MET A 130 -4.32 -12.22 1.38
N ILE A 131 -3.40 -12.54 0.46
CA ILE A 131 -3.64 -12.62 -0.98
C ILE A 131 -4.75 -13.64 -1.27
N LYS A 132 -4.67 -14.82 -0.66
CA LYS A 132 -5.70 -15.86 -0.80
C LYS A 132 -7.06 -15.40 -0.28
N ALA A 133 -7.10 -14.68 0.84
CA ALA A 133 -8.34 -14.15 1.38
C ALA A 133 -8.98 -13.10 0.45
N MET A 134 -8.17 -12.32 -0.27
CA MET A 134 -8.63 -11.40 -1.31
C MET A 134 -9.19 -12.11 -2.54
N GLY A 135 -8.98 -13.41 -2.70
CA GLY A 135 -9.44 -14.20 -3.84
C GLY A 135 -8.40 -14.35 -4.97
N PHE A 136 -7.15 -13.95 -4.73
CA PHE A 136 -6.05 -14.13 -5.66
C PHE A 136 -5.15 -15.31 -5.25
N THR A 137 -4.41 -15.84 -6.20
CA THR A 137 -3.22 -16.66 -5.96
C THR A 137 -1.97 -15.80 -5.98
N ARG A 138 -0.85 -16.37 -5.55
CA ARG A 138 0.43 -15.65 -5.57
C ARG A 138 0.90 -15.38 -7.00
N GLU A 139 0.52 -16.26 -7.91
CA GLU A 139 0.81 -16.20 -9.33
C GLU A 139 0.00 -15.12 -10.05
N ASP A 140 -1.18 -14.76 -9.54
CA ASP A 140 -2.05 -13.72 -10.12
C ASP A 140 -1.56 -12.28 -9.86
N VAL A 141 -0.71 -12.11 -8.84
CA VAL A 141 -0.22 -10.80 -8.38
C VAL A 141 1.28 -10.69 -8.60
N TYR A 142 1.85 -9.49 -8.44
CA TYR A 142 3.30 -9.32 -8.43
C TYR A 142 3.79 -8.85 -7.06
N ILE A 143 4.85 -9.45 -6.54
CA ILE A 143 5.39 -9.16 -5.21
C ILE A 143 6.84 -8.71 -5.34
N ALA A 144 7.15 -7.55 -4.76
CA ALA A 144 8.49 -6.98 -4.77
C ALA A 144 8.78 -6.23 -3.45
N ASN A 145 10.02 -5.79 -3.29
CA ASN A 145 10.46 -4.93 -2.19
C ASN A 145 11.10 -3.64 -2.71
N VAL A 146 11.21 -2.63 -1.86
CA VAL A 146 12.00 -1.42 -2.15
C VAL A 146 13.46 -1.78 -2.38
N LEU A 147 14.10 -2.44 -1.42
CA LEU A 147 15.43 -3.01 -1.61
C LEU A 147 15.32 -4.39 -2.25
N LYS A 148 16.30 -4.77 -3.10
CA LYS A 148 16.40 -6.12 -3.68
C LYS A 148 17.42 -7.00 -2.99
N THR A 149 18.15 -6.48 -2.02
CA THR A 149 19.11 -7.24 -1.21
C THR A 149 18.85 -7.03 0.27
N ARG A 150 19.18 -8.04 1.07
CA ARG A 150 18.99 -8.01 2.52
C ARG A 150 19.95 -6.99 3.16
N PRO A 151 19.44 -6.01 3.91
CA PRO A 151 20.29 -5.11 4.68
C PRO A 151 20.91 -5.84 5.90
N PRO A 152 22.09 -5.42 6.39
CA PRO A 152 22.72 -6.02 7.56
C PRO A 152 21.76 -6.12 8.74
N GLU A 153 21.71 -7.29 9.38
CA GLU A 153 20.86 -7.56 10.54
C GLU A 153 19.34 -7.30 10.33
N ASN A 154 18.88 -7.29 9.07
CA ASN A 154 17.49 -6.94 8.71
C ASN A 154 17.06 -5.54 9.21
N ARG A 155 17.99 -4.58 9.30
CA ARG A 155 17.65 -3.20 9.64
C ARG A 155 16.76 -2.56 8.58
N THR A 156 16.08 -1.48 8.96
CA THR A 156 15.33 -0.67 8.00
C THR A 156 16.24 -0.04 6.93
N PRO A 157 15.80 0.02 5.66
CA PRO A 157 16.50 0.72 4.59
C PRO A 157 16.78 2.17 4.95
N ARG A 158 17.98 2.66 4.63
CA ARG A 158 18.27 4.09 4.69
C ARG A 158 17.67 4.80 3.47
N PRO A 159 17.37 6.10 3.56
CA PRO A 159 16.80 6.87 2.43
C PRO A 159 17.63 6.80 1.14
N ASP A 160 18.96 6.84 1.24
CA ASP A 160 19.89 6.75 0.11
C ASP A 160 19.84 5.37 -0.56
N GLU A 161 19.74 4.30 0.23
CA GLU A 161 19.58 2.92 -0.26
C GLU A 161 18.24 2.73 -0.96
N ALA A 162 17.16 3.22 -0.32
CA ALA A 162 15.81 3.18 -0.86
C ALA A 162 15.71 3.96 -2.18
N LYS A 163 16.40 5.09 -2.31
CA LYS A 163 16.50 5.86 -3.56
C LYS A 163 17.30 5.12 -4.63
N ALA A 164 18.47 4.59 -4.29
CA ALA A 164 19.34 3.88 -5.24
C ALA A 164 18.70 2.61 -5.80
N CYS A 165 17.97 1.87 -4.97
CA CYS A 165 17.28 0.65 -5.37
C CYS A 165 15.87 0.95 -5.92
N GLY A 166 15.20 1.98 -5.40
CA GLY A 166 13.84 2.38 -5.74
C GLY A 166 13.64 2.77 -7.20
N ARG A 167 14.66 3.33 -7.87
CA ARG A 167 14.61 3.57 -9.32
C ARG A 167 14.39 2.28 -10.14
N TRP A 168 14.88 1.14 -9.67
CA TRP A 168 14.66 -0.16 -10.33
C TRP A 168 13.25 -0.69 -10.07
N LEU A 169 12.72 -0.46 -8.86
CA LEU A 169 11.31 -0.72 -8.57
C LEU A 169 10.40 0.14 -9.46
N ALA A 170 10.76 1.40 -9.70
CA ALA A 170 10.01 2.25 -10.63
C ALA A 170 10.02 1.70 -12.06
N SER A 171 11.15 1.16 -12.53
CA SER A 171 11.18 0.44 -13.81
C SER A 171 10.30 -0.82 -13.80
N GLN A 172 10.26 -1.60 -12.71
CA GLN A 172 9.35 -2.75 -12.61
C GLN A 172 7.88 -2.31 -12.69
N ILE A 173 7.49 -1.26 -11.97
CA ILE A 173 6.14 -0.71 -12.00
C ILE A 173 5.79 -0.18 -13.39
N ALA A 174 6.74 0.47 -14.09
CA ALA A 174 6.53 0.99 -15.44
C ALA A 174 6.42 -0.12 -16.50
N VAL A 175 7.00 -1.31 -16.26
CA VAL A 175 6.83 -2.48 -17.11
C VAL A 175 5.47 -3.14 -16.85
N ILE A 176 5.13 -3.40 -15.58
CA ILE A 176 3.92 -4.13 -15.19
C ILE A 176 2.65 -3.29 -15.36
N ARG A 177 2.74 -1.98 -15.07
CA ARG A 177 1.62 -1.01 -15.04
C ARG A 177 0.40 -1.56 -14.30
N PRO A 178 0.53 -1.95 -13.02
CA PRO A 178 -0.57 -2.53 -12.26
C PRO A 178 -1.70 -1.51 -12.07
N LYS A 179 -2.94 -2.00 -11.91
CA LYS A 179 -4.10 -1.16 -11.59
C LYS A 179 -4.00 -0.57 -10.18
N VAL A 180 -3.41 -1.31 -9.23
CA VAL A 180 -3.28 -0.91 -7.83
C VAL A 180 -1.95 -1.34 -7.24
N LEU A 181 -1.33 -0.46 -6.46
CA LEU A 181 -0.18 -0.76 -5.62
C LEU A 181 -0.61 -0.93 -4.16
N VAL A 182 -0.13 -1.98 -3.50
CA VAL A 182 -0.30 -2.19 -2.05
C VAL A 182 1.04 -2.00 -1.35
N ALA A 183 1.16 -0.93 -0.58
CA ALA A 183 2.39 -0.60 0.13
C ALA A 183 2.39 -1.23 1.54
N LEU A 184 3.25 -2.22 1.74
CA LEU A 184 3.34 -2.99 2.98
C LEU A 184 4.34 -2.33 3.93
N GLY A 185 3.85 -1.53 4.88
CA GLY A 185 4.67 -0.88 5.90
C GLY A 185 5.18 0.51 5.51
N GLY A 186 5.91 1.12 6.45
CA GLY A 186 6.36 2.51 6.37
C GLY A 186 7.27 2.78 5.17
N PRO A 187 8.41 2.10 5.02
CA PRO A 187 9.37 2.42 3.95
C PRO A 187 8.79 2.30 2.54
N ALA A 188 7.98 1.28 2.28
CA ALA A 188 7.28 1.13 1.00
C ALA A 188 6.30 2.27 0.77
N ALA A 189 5.48 2.62 1.77
CA ALA A 189 4.49 3.70 1.64
C ALA A 189 5.16 5.07 1.47
N GLN A 190 6.19 5.35 2.26
CA GLN A 190 6.95 6.61 2.20
C GLN A 190 7.63 6.79 0.84
N LEU A 191 8.23 5.74 0.29
CA LEU A 191 8.86 5.79 -1.03
C LEU A 191 7.82 6.01 -2.14
N LEU A 192 6.72 5.24 -2.14
CA LEU A 192 5.73 5.29 -3.21
C LEU A 192 4.90 6.58 -3.20
N LEU A 193 4.68 7.16 -2.02
CA LEU A 193 3.89 8.38 -1.83
C LEU A 193 4.75 9.64 -1.64
N GLU A 194 6.07 9.51 -1.72
CA GLU A 194 7.05 10.60 -1.53
C GLU A 194 6.77 11.44 -0.27
N THR A 195 6.52 10.75 0.85
CA THR A 195 6.16 11.35 2.13
C THR A 195 7.01 10.81 3.27
N GLU A 196 7.15 11.58 4.34
CA GLU A 196 7.77 11.12 5.59
C GLU A 196 6.74 10.61 6.61
N THR A 197 5.45 10.66 6.26
CA THR A 197 4.35 10.28 7.16
C THR A 197 4.45 8.82 7.57
N GLY A 198 4.29 8.54 8.87
CA GLY A 198 4.33 7.17 9.41
C GLY A 198 3.12 6.32 9.00
N ILE A 199 3.33 5.00 8.87
CA ILE A 199 2.33 4.06 8.35
C ILE A 199 1.00 4.07 9.13
N THR A 200 1.03 4.29 10.45
CA THR A 200 -0.18 4.34 11.28
C THR A 200 -1.16 5.43 10.84
N ARG A 201 -0.65 6.55 10.31
CA ARG A 201 -1.48 7.64 9.76
C ARG A 201 -1.88 7.41 8.30
N LEU A 202 -1.02 6.75 7.53
CA LEU A 202 -1.24 6.53 6.09
C LEU A 202 -2.19 5.37 5.79
N ARG A 203 -2.22 4.34 6.63
CA ARG A 203 -2.92 3.10 6.29
C ARG A 203 -4.41 3.30 6.05
N GLY A 204 -4.94 2.67 5.00
CA GLY A 204 -6.35 2.76 4.63
C GLY A 204 -6.78 4.07 3.95
N ALA A 205 -5.86 5.01 3.76
CA ALA A 205 -6.09 6.21 2.97
C ALA A 205 -5.43 6.04 1.59
N TRP A 206 -6.21 6.25 0.53
CA TRP A 206 -5.68 6.22 -0.84
C TRP A 206 -4.66 7.32 -1.05
N GLY A 207 -3.52 6.95 -1.62
CA GLY A 207 -2.57 7.87 -2.22
C GLY A 207 -2.43 7.60 -3.72
N ARG A 208 -1.50 8.31 -4.37
CA ARG A 208 -1.20 8.14 -5.79
C ARG A 208 0.31 8.02 -5.98
N TYR A 209 0.70 7.08 -6.81
CA TYR A 209 2.04 6.94 -7.34
C TYR A 209 2.09 7.63 -8.69
N GLU A 210 2.96 8.63 -8.85
CA GLU A 210 3.03 9.46 -10.05
C GLU A 210 4.45 9.50 -10.63
N VAL A 211 4.61 8.97 -11.84
CA VAL A 211 5.89 8.88 -12.55
C VAL A 211 5.64 9.03 -14.03
N GLU A 212 6.30 9.98 -14.68
CA GLU A 212 6.12 10.20 -16.12
C GLU A 212 4.62 10.34 -16.47
N ASP A 213 4.06 9.47 -17.31
CA ASP A 213 2.65 9.39 -17.67
C ASP A 213 1.81 8.46 -16.79
N LEU A 214 2.45 7.76 -15.85
CA LEU A 214 1.85 6.71 -15.04
C LEU A 214 1.31 7.27 -13.72
N SER A 215 0.02 7.06 -13.48
CA SER A 215 -0.64 7.42 -12.23
C SER A 215 -1.43 6.24 -11.68
N ILE A 216 -0.96 5.63 -10.60
CA ILE A 216 -1.51 4.39 -10.02
C ILE A 216 -1.99 4.66 -8.59
N PRO A 217 -3.22 4.26 -8.20
CA PRO A 217 -3.66 4.33 -6.81
C PRO A 217 -2.82 3.43 -5.90
N VAL A 218 -2.45 3.96 -4.74
CA VAL A 218 -1.66 3.25 -3.73
C VAL A 218 -2.50 3.08 -2.47
N MET A 219 -2.60 1.85 -1.97
CA MET A 219 -3.19 1.53 -0.68
C MET A 219 -2.08 1.16 0.32
N PRO A 220 -1.73 2.05 1.26
CA PRO A 220 -0.82 1.72 2.35
C PRO A 220 -1.52 0.82 3.38
N THR A 221 -0.81 -0.19 3.88
CA THR A 221 -1.28 -1.00 4.99
C THR A 221 -0.11 -1.49 5.86
N PHE A 222 -0.40 -2.14 6.98
CA PHE A 222 0.65 -2.67 7.85
C PHE A 222 1.39 -3.84 7.19
N HIS A 223 2.71 -3.87 7.39
CA HIS A 223 3.53 -4.98 6.95
C HIS A 223 3.12 -6.30 7.62
N PRO A 224 3.12 -7.45 6.92
CA PRO A 224 2.73 -8.74 7.50
C PRO A 224 3.48 -9.11 8.79
N ALA A 225 4.78 -8.79 8.87
CA ALA A 225 5.57 -8.97 10.10
C ALA A 225 5.03 -8.18 11.30
N TYR A 226 4.45 -6.99 11.08
CA TYR A 226 3.79 -6.23 12.15
C TYR A 226 2.53 -6.94 12.63
N VAL A 227 1.72 -7.48 11.70
CA VAL A 227 0.51 -8.24 12.04
C VAL A 227 0.85 -9.48 12.88
N LEU A 228 1.96 -10.17 12.57
CA LEU A 228 2.43 -11.30 13.37
C LEU A 228 2.86 -10.89 14.78
N ARG A 229 3.59 -9.77 14.92
CA ARG A 229 4.07 -9.27 16.23
C ARG A 229 2.97 -8.61 17.08
N ARG A 230 1.91 -8.11 16.43
CA ARG A 230 0.78 -7.39 17.03
C ARG A 230 -0.52 -7.99 16.55
N TYR A 231 -0.73 -9.26 16.88
CA TYR A 231 -1.86 -10.05 16.42
C TYR A 231 -3.13 -9.77 17.24
N THR A 232 -3.70 -8.57 17.10
CA THR A 232 -4.95 -8.17 17.75
C THR A 232 -6.12 -8.14 16.76
N PRO A 233 -7.38 -8.26 17.22
CA PRO A 233 -8.56 -8.14 16.35
C PRO A 233 -8.58 -6.83 15.55
N ASP A 234 -8.26 -5.71 16.20
CA ASP A 234 -8.28 -4.39 15.57
C ASP A 234 -7.25 -4.26 14.45
N VAL A 235 -6.02 -4.73 14.66
CA VAL A 235 -4.96 -4.69 13.63
C VAL A 235 -5.37 -5.57 12.44
N ARG A 236 -5.93 -6.74 12.70
CA ARG A 236 -6.38 -7.65 11.63
C ARG A 236 -7.54 -7.07 10.84
N ALA A 237 -8.53 -6.49 11.52
CA ALA A 237 -9.67 -5.84 10.89
C ALA A 237 -9.22 -4.63 10.06
N ALA A 238 -8.30 -3.82 10.60
CA ALA A 238 -7.74 -2.68 9.90
C ALA A 238 -7.02 -3.11 8.60
N VAL A 239 -6.14 -4.11 8.66
CA VAL A 239 -5.45 -4.60 7.46
C VAL A 239 -6.44 -5.21 6.47
N TRP A 240 -7.41 -6.00 6.97
CA TRP A 240 -8.40 -6.62 6.12
C TRP A 240 -9.24 -5.58 5.36
N ASN A 241 -9.68 -4.51 6.03
CA ASN A 241 -10.40 -3.41 5.38
C ASN A 241 -9.57 -2.77 4.25
N ASP A 242 -8.27 -2.54 4.47
CA ASP A 242 -7.38 -1.96 3.44
C ASP A 242 -7.27 -2.88 2.22
N LEU A 243 -7.13 -4.19 2.46
CA LEU A 243 -7.01 -5.19 1.40
C LEU A 243 -8.32 -5.34 0.62
N GLN A 244 -9.48 -5.22 1.26
CA GLN A 244 -10.76 -5.21 0.55
C GLN A 244 -10.86 -4.01 -0.39
N LEU A 245 -10.49 -2.81 0.07
CA LEU A 245 -10.45 -1.61 -0.79
C LEU A 245 -9.51 -1.79 -1.98
N ALA A 246 -8.32 -2.35 -1.76
CA ALA A 246 -7.36 -2.64 -2.83
C ALA A 246 -7.89 -3.65 -3.85
N ARG A 247 -8.49 -4.75 -3.37
CA ARG A 247 -9.12 -5.77 -4.21
C ARG A 247 -10.25 -5.19 -5.05
N ASP A 248 -11.16 -4.45 -4.43
CA ASP A 248 -12.34 -3.92 -5.11
C ASP A 248 -11.93 -2.93 -6.21
N MET A 249 -10.89 -2.12 -5.96
CA MET A 249 -10.29 -1.23 -6.97
C MET A 249 -9.63 -2.00 -8.12
N ALA A 250 -8.95 -3.12 -7.85
CA ALA A 250 -8.31 -3.94 -8.89
C ALA A 250 -9.33 -4.57 -9.84
N HIS A 251 -10.52 -4.95 -9.33
CA HIS A 251 -11.61 -5.51 -10.13
C HIS A 251 -12.49 -4.46 -10.82
N ALA A 252 -12.47 -3.20 -10.40
CA ALA A 252 -13.35 -2.16 -10.95
C ALA A 252 -13.08 -1.77 -12.42
N GLY A 253 -12.08 -2.39 -13.07
CA GLY A 253 -11.74 -2.17 -14.48
C GLY A 253 -11.64 -3.45 -15.30
N ASP A 254 -12.25 -4.55 -14.85
CA ASP A 254 -12.50 -5.77 -15.64
C ASP A 254 -13.92 -5.74 -16.21
#